data_AF-C9L9J5-F1
#
_entry.id   AF-C9L9J5-F1
#
_cell.length_a   1.000
_cell.length_b   1.000
_cell.length_c   1.000
_cell.angle_alpha   90.00
_cell.angle_beta   90.00
_cell.angle_gamma   90.00
#
_symmetry.space_group_name_H-M   'P 1'
#
loop_
_entity.id
_entity.type
_entity.pdbx_description
1 polymer ?
#
loop_
_entity_poly.entity_id
_entity_poly.type
_entity_poly.pdbx_seq_one_letter_code
_entity_poly.pdbx_strand_id
1 'polypeptide(L)'
;MLEINTLENAIYMAMRNDISFLIDARLSLYEHQSTYSLNLPLRFLLYISALYSSMTREANLYGTKPIELPPPRFVIFYNGKVEQPDRQILKLSDLYTIKEECSLELEEAVERAIKECIQEGILKEFLEKNRAEAKNMSIFEYDQEKHIK
;
A
#
# COMPACT_ATOMS: atom_id res chain seq x y z
N MET A 1 -2.80 -19.56 1.62
CA MET A 1 -4.27 -19.55 1.75
C MET A 1 -4.57 -18.84 3.06
N LEU A 2 -5.47 -17.86 3.04
CA LEU A 2 -5.86 -17.08 4.22
C LEU A 2 -6.93 -17.86 4.98
N GLU A 3 -6.71 -18.15 6.26
CA GLU A 3 -7.67 -18.87 7.11
C GLU A 3 -8.18 -17.96 8.21
N ILE A 4 -9.49 -17.74 8.27
CA ILE A 4 -10.15 -16.88 9.26
C ILE A 4 -10.77 -17.75 10.35
N ASN A 5 -10.38 -17.53 11.61
CA ASN A 5 -10.90 -18.23 12.79
C ASN A 5 -11.37 -17.22 13.84
N THR A 6 -12.49 -17.46 14.50
CA THR A 6 -13.06 -16.55 15.51
C THR A 6 -12.95 -17.16 16.91
N LEU A 7 -12.31 -16.43 17.84
CA LEU A 7 -12.37 -16.68 19.30
C LEU A 7 -13.17 -15.55 19.96
N GLU A 8 -13.71 -15.78 21.16
CA GLU A 8 -14.76 -14.95 21.81
C GLU A 8 -14.56 -13.42 21.79
N ASN A 9 -13.33 -12.90 21.63
CA ASN A 9 -13.06 -11.47 21.50
C ASN A 9 -11.98 -11.12 20.46
N ALA A 10 -11.60 -12.05 19.57
CA ALA A 10 -10.58 -11.81 18.55
C ALA A 10 -10.86 -12.60 17.26
N ILE A 11 -10.81 -11.90 16.13
CA ILE A 11 -10.81 -12.54 14.80
C ILE A 11 -9.34 -12.79 14.43
N TYR A 12 -8.98 -14.05 14.23
CA TYR A 12 -7.66 -14.48 13.79
C TYR A 12 -7.66 -14.72 12.29
N MET A 13 -6.61 -14.28 11.60
CA MET A 13 -6.38 -14.59 10.20
C MET A 13 -4.93 -15.08 10.02
N ALA A 14 -4.74 -16.31 9.54
CA ALA A 14 -3.42 -16.86 9.25
C ALA A 14 -3.03 -16.60 7.79
N MET A 15 -1.88 -15.98 7.60
CA MET A 15 -1.12 -16.02 6.36
C MET A 15 0.08 -16.96 6.59
N ARG A 16 0.65 -17.57 5.56
CA ARG A 16 1.68 -18.63 5.71
C ARG A 16 2.85 -18.11 6.58
N ASN A 17 3.01 -18.68 7.78
CA ASN A 17 3.97 -18.34 8.86
C ASN A 17 3.68 -17.09 9.72
N ASP A 18 2.63 -16.33 9.42
CA ASP A 18 2.34 -15.03 10.05
C ASP A 18 0.95 -15.01 10.68
N ILE A 19 0.85 -14.39 11.85
CA ILE A 19 -0.38 -14.31 12.63
C ILE A 19 -0.92 -12.88 12.55
N SER A 20 -2.15 -12.72 12.10
CA SER A 20 -2.87 -11.46 12.21
C SER A 20 -4.12 -11.63 13.05
N PHE A 21 -4.46 -10.60 13.84
CA PHE A 21 -5.68 -10.59 14.62
C PHE A 21 -6.31 -9.20 14.73
N LEU A 22 -7.63 -9.17 14.91
CA LEU A 22 -8.40 -7.96 15.20
C LEU A 22 -8.81 -7.95 16.68
N ILE A 23 -8.42 -6.91 17.42
CA ILE A 23 -8.87 -6.64 18.80
C ILE A 23 -9.24 -5.16 18.89
N ASP A 24 -10.42 -4.85 19.42
CA ASP A 24 -10.86 -3.46 19.65
C ASP A 24 -10.73 -2.56 18.39
N ALA A 25 -11.20 -3.07 17.25
CA ALA A 25 -11.10 -2.45 15.92
C ALA A 25 -9.66 -2.15 15.43
N ARG A 26 -8.62 -2.66 16.09
CA ARG A 26 -7.23 -2.55 15.66
C ARG A 26 -6.79 -3.86 15.03
N LEU A 27 -6.23 -3.78 13.83
CA LEU A 27 -5.66 -4.93 13.14
C LEU A 27 -4.17 -5.02 13.48
N SER A 28 -3.74 -6.10 14.11
CA SER A 28 -2.35 -6.30 14.50
C SER A 28 -1.77 -7.50 13.77
N LEU A 29 -0.62 -7.30 13.11
CA LEU A 29 0.14 -8.32 12.39
C LEU A 29 1.43 -8.60 13.13
N TYR A 30 1.67 -9.88 13.40
CA TYR A 30 2.83 -10.37 14.13
C TYR A 30 3.66 -11.25 13.22
N GLU A 31 4.95 -10.94 13.19
CA GLU A 31 5.92 -11.66 12.39
C GLU A 31 7.14 -12.01 13.23
N HIS A 32 7.61 -13.25 13.07
CA HIS A 32 8.83 -13.71 13.72
C HIS A 32 9.97 -13.83 12.70
N GLN A 33 11.18 -13.39 13.07
CA GLN A 33 12.36 -13.41 12.20
C GLN A 33 13.61 -13.81 12.99
N SER A 34 14.37 -14.77 12.47
CA SER A 34 15.71 -15.09 12.98
C SER A 34 16.84 -14.41 12.18
N THR A 35 16.50 -13.85 11.02
CA THR A 35 17.42 -13.11 10.14
C THR A 35 16.87 -11.71 9.92
N TYR A 36 17.72 -10.70 10.05
CA TYR A 36 17.31 -9.32 9.85
C TYR A 36 17.00 -9.07 8.36
N SER A 37 15.91 -8.36 8.08
CA SER A 37 15.45 -8.12 6.72
C SER A 37 14.94 -6.69 6.56
N LEU A 38 15.53 -5.95 5.62
CA LEU A 38 15.04 -4.62 5.23
C LEU A 38 13.76 -4.67 4.39
N ASN A 39 13.37 -5.86 3.90
CA ASN A 39 12.18 -6.05 3.07
C ASN A 39 10.87 -6.15 3.87
N LEU A 40 10.93 -6.02 5.20
CA LEU A 40 9.75 -6.07 6.08
C LEU A 40 8.63 -5.09 5.68
N PRO A 41 8.88 -3.82 5.31
CA PRO A 41 7.83 -2.92 4.85
C PRO A 41 7.06 -3.44 3.64
N LEU A 42 7.77 -4.04 2.67
CA LEU A 42 7.13 -4.63 1.49
C LEU A 42 6.30 -5.86 1.86
N ARG A 43 6.79 -6.71 2.75
CA ARG A 43 6.04 -7.89 3.22
C ARG A 43 4.75 -7.48 3.94
N PHE A 44 4.85 -6.52 4.86
CA PHE A 44 3.69 -6.00 5.57
C PHE A 44 2.69 -5.32 4.64
N LEU A 45 3.14 -4.60 3.60
CA LEU A 45 2.27 -4.08 2.56
C LEU A 45 1.46 -5.22 1.90
N LEU A 46 2.13 -6.29 1.46
CA LEU A 46 1.46 -7.42 0.83
C LEU A 46 0.46 -8.10 1.78
N TYR A 47 0.81 -8.23 3.06
CA TYR A 47 -0.07 -8.83 4.06
C TYR A 47 -1.32 -7.97 4.29
N ILE A 48 -1.13 -6.68 4.56
CA ILE A 48 -2.25 -5.79 4.83
C ILE A 48 -3.16 -5.63 3.61
N SER A 49 -2.59 -5.58 2.40
CA SER A 49 -3.37 -5.56 1.15
C SER A 49 -4.25 -6.80 1.01
N ALA A 50 -3.72 -8.00 1.30
CA ALA A 50 -4.50 -9.23 1.26
C ALA A 50 -5.61 -9.25 2.33
N LEU A 51 -5.32 -8.78 3.55
CA LEU A 51 -6.29 -8.71 4.63
C LEU A 51 -7.42 -7.74 4.30
N TYR A 52 -7.10 -6.49 3.92
CA TYR A 52 -8.11 -5.51 3.52
C TYR A 52 -8.92 -5.98 2.32
N SER A 53 -8.28 -6.54 1.28
CA SER A 53 -9.01 -7.11 0.14
C SER A 53 -10.02 -8.19 0.58
N SER A 54 -9.66 -9.02 1.56
CA SER A 54 -10.60 -10.00 2.13
C SER A 54 -11.71 -9.34 2.95
N MET A 55 -11.40 -8.31 3.75
CA MET A 55 -12.36 -7.60 4.59
C MET A 55 -13.36 -6.76 3.78
N THR A 56 -12.93 -6.22 2.64
CA THR A 56 -13.74 -5.35 1.78
C THR A 56 -14.34 -6.09 0.58
N ARG A 57 -14.40 -7.42 0.62
CA ARG A 57 -14.86 -8.24 -0.52
C ARG A 57 -16.27 -7.88 -1.00
N GLU A 58 -17.16 -7.53 -0.08
CA GLU A 58 -18.55 -7.14 -0.37
C GLU A 58 -18.74 -5.62 -0.41
N ALA A 59 -17.68 -4.85 -0.21
CA ALA A 59 -17.75 -3.39 -0.19
C ALA A 59 -17.75 -2.83 -1.63
N ASN A 60 -18.47 -1.72 -1.83
CA ASN A 60 -18.46 -1.01 -3.10
C ASN A 60 -17.26 -0.06 -3.19
N LEU A 61 -16.10 -0.58 -3.61
CA LEU A 61 -14.85 0.20 -3.78
C LEU A 61 -14.97 1.34 -4.81
N TYR A 62 -15.89 1.25 -5.76
CA TYR A 62 -16.14 2.28 -6.78
C TYR A 62 -17.28 3.24 -6.37
N GLY A 63 -17.81 3.08 -5.15
CA GLY A 63 -18.83 3.95 -4.59
C GLY A 63 -18.27 5.30 -4.15
N THR A 64 -19.17 6.23 -3.86
CA THR A 64 -18.81 7.58 -3.36
C THR A 64 -18.63 7.65 -1.85
N LYS A 65 -19.04 6.61 -1.11
CA LYS A 65 -18.92 6.55 0.34
C LYS A 65 -17.58 5.93 0.74
N PRO A 66 -16.86 6.51 1.73
CA PRO A 66 -15.61 5.94 2.20
C PRO A 66 -15.84 4.57 2.86
N ILE A 67 -14.86 3.68 2.71
CA ILE A 67 -14.83 2.40 3.40
C ILE A 67 -13.89 2.54 4.59
N GLU A 68 -14.43 2.31 5.79
CA GLU A 68 -13.65 2.35 7.02
C GLU A 68 -12.77 1.11 7.13
N LEU A 69 -11.48 1.32 7.38
CA LEU A 69 -10.49 0.26 7.56
C LEU A 69 -9.89 0.35 8.95
N PRO A 70 -9.69 -0.79 9.65
CA PRO A 70 -9.01 -0.78 10.94
C PRO A 70 -7.55 -0.39 10.75
N PRO A 71 -6.98 0.52 11.55
CA PRO A 71 -5.59 0.91 11.42
C PRO A 71 -4.68 -0.30 11.72
N PRO A 72 -3.66 -0.56 10.88
CA PRO A 72 -2.78 -1.70 11.07
C PRO A 72 -1.69 -1.38 12.09
N ARG A 73 -1.30 -2.38 12.87
CA ARG A 73 -0.10 -2.39 13.72
C ARG A 73 0.79 -3.55 13.31
N PHE A 74 2.06 -3.25 13.09
CA PHE A 74 3.07 -4.24 12.73
C PHE A 74 3.98 -4.48 13.92
N VAL A 75 4.11 -5.74 14.34
CA VAL A 75 4.98 -6.15 15.45
C VAL A 75 5.90 -7.24 14.95
N ILE A 76 7.20 -7.06 15.19
CA ILE A 76 8.24 -8.00 14.78
C ILE A 76 8.90 -8.57 16.04
N PHE A 77 8.95 -9.90 16.12
CA PHE A 77 9.78 -10.61 17.08
C PHE A 77 11.07 -11.02 16.39
N TYR A 78 12.15 -10.29 16.68
CA TYR A 78 13.48 -10.59 16.18
C TYR A 78 14.27 -11.38 17.23
N ASN A 79 14.70 -12.59 16.88
CA ASN A 79 15.53 -13.44 17.74
C ASN A 79 16.84 -13.85 17.08
N GLY A 80 17.31 -13.05 16.12
CA GLY A 80 18.56 -13.32 15.41
C GLY A 80 19.80 -13.02 16.23
N LYS A 81 20.96 -13.41 15.68
CA LYS A 81 22.26 -13.27 16.33
C LYS A 81 22.89 -11.88 16.18
N VAL A 82 22.41 -11.08 15.23
CA VAL A 82 22.98 -9.76 14.94
C VAL A 82 22.27 -8.75 15.83
N GLU A 83 23.02 -8.00 16.63
CA GLU A 83 22.44 -6.95 17.47
C GLU A 83 21.69 -5.93 16.60
N GLN A 84 20.52 -5.51 17.06
CA GLN A 84 19.66 -4.52 16.41
C GLN A 84 19.22 -3.49 17.44
N PRO A 85 18.94 -2.24 17.03
CA PRO A 85 18.44 -1.23 17.95
C PRO A 85 17.09 -1.64 18.56
N ASP A 86 16.84 -1.23 19.80
CA ASP A 86 15.57 -1.48 20.52
C ASP A 86 14.33 -1.01 19.75
N ARG A 87 14.49 0.06 18.95
CA ARG A 87 13.44 0.59 18.09
C ARG A 87 14.03 1.12 16.79
N GLN A 88 13.42 0.73 15.69
CA GLN A 88 13.72 1.26 14.36
C GLN A 88 12.44 1.51 13.59
N ILE A 89 12.45 2.55 12.75
CA ILE A 89 11.42 2.79 11.75
C ILE A 89 11.99 2.32 10.42
N LEU A 90 11.28 1.39 9.77
CA LEU A 90 11.53 0.98 8.39
C LEU A 90 10.44 1.61 7.51
N LYS A 91 10.82 2.30 6.44
CA LYS A 91 9.85 2.88 5.50
C LYS A 91 9.84 2.08 4.22
N LEU A 92 8.65 1.88 3.65
CA LEU A 92 8.52 1.27 2.32
C LEU A 92 9.27 2.08 1.25
N SER A 93 9.27 3.41 1.37
CA SER A 93 9.98 4.33 0.49
C SER A 93 11.49 4.07 0.44
N ASP A 94 12.07 3.48 1.49
CA ASP A 94 13.51 3.19 1.53
C ASP A 94 13.89 2.08 0.53
N LEU A 95 12.90 1.30 0.05
CA LEU A 95 13.05 0.23 -0.93
C LEU A 95 12.92 0.69 -2.39
N TYR A 96 12.53 1.95 -2.62
CA TYR A 96 12.34 2.45 -3.98
C TYR A 96 13.68 2.64 -4.69
N THR A 97 13.72 2.31 -5.98
CA THR A 97 14.91 2.44 -6.83
C THR A 97 15.25 3.89 -7.10
N ILE A 98 14.24 4.75 -7.20
CA ILE A 98 14.37 6.19 -7.35
C ILE A 98 14.15 6.82 -5.97
N LYS A 99 15.20 7.41 -5.41
CA LYS A 99 15.18 8.03 -4.07
C LYS A 99 14.95 9.54 -4.10
N GLU A 100 15.05 10.14 -5.27
CA GLU A 100 14.86 11.56 -5.49
C GLU A 100 13.40 11.81 -5.85
N GLU A 101 12.83 12.89 -5.29
CA GLU A 101 11.66 13.49 -5.90
C GLU A 101 12.01 13.79 -7.35
N CYS A 102 11.20 13.31 -8.29
CA CYS A 102 11.37 13.62 -9.69
C CYS A 102 11.48 15.15 -9.80
N SER A 103 12.66 15.67 -10.15
CA SER A 103 12.86 17.12 -10.28
C SER A 103 12.10 17.73 -11.46
N LEU A 104 11.35 16.90 -12.19
CA LEU A 104 10.43 17.31 -13.22
C LEU A 104 9.15 17.76 -12.54
N GLU A 105 8.71 18.97 -12.89
CA GLU A 105 7.36 19.42 -12.57
C GLU A 105 6.35 18.34 -12.98
N LEU A 106 5.34 18.08 -12.16
CA LEU A 106 4.37 16.99 -12.36
C LEU A 106 3.78 17.02 -13.78
N GLU A 107 3.50 18.21 -14.30
CA GLU A 107 3.03 18.44 -15.66
C GLU A 107 4.00 17.93 -16.73
N GLU A 108 5.30 18.13 -16.55
CA GLU A 108 6.34 17.71 -17.47
C GLU A 108 6.54 16.19 -17.42
N ALA A 109 6.50 15.61 -16.22
CA ALA A 109 6.55 14.17 -16.03
C ALA A 109 5.37 13.47 -16.73
N VAL A 110 4.14 14.00 -16.54
CA VAL A 110 2.93 13.48 -17.20
C VAL A 110 3.02 13.62 -18.73
N GLU A 111 3.46 14.79 -19.22
CA GLU A 111 3.60 15.03 -20.67
C GLU A 111 4.59 14.05 -21.32
N ARG A 112 5.71 13.81 -20.64
CA ARG A 112 6.73 12.87 -21.10
C ARG A 112 6.21 11.43 -21.10
N ALA A 113 5.53 10.99 -20.04
CA ALA A 113 4.94 9.67 -19.97
C ALA A 113 3.91 9.43 -21.09
N ILE A 114 3.07 10.42 -21.41
CA ILE A 114 2.10 10.32 -22.52
C ILE A 114 2.82 10.16 -23.86
N LYS A 115 3.90 10.92 -24.11
CA LYS A 115 4.70 10.80 -25.34
C LYS A 115 5.32 9.41 -25.47
N GLU A 116 5.94 8.92 -24.40
CA GLU A 116 6.57 7.59 -24.38
C GLU A 116 5.52 6.49 -24.62
N CYS A 117 4.36 6.55 -23.97
CA CYS A 117 3.27 5.59 -24.22
C CYS A 117 2.79 5.57 -25.68
N ILE A 118 2.57 6.75 -26.29
CA ILE A 118 2.18 6.85 -27.70
C ILE A 118 3.26 6.25 -28.61
N GLN A 119 4.53 6.55 -28.34
CA GLN A 119 5.67 6.06 -29.11
C GLN A 119 5.80 4.54 -29.04
N GLU A 120 5.61 3.96 -27.86
CA GLU A 120 5.67 2.51 -27.63
C GLU A 120 4.37 1.78 -28.01
N GLY A 121 3.37 2.49 -28.53
CA GLY A 121 2.08 1.91 -28.93
C GLY A 121 1.15 1.57 -27.76
N ILE A 122 1.47 1.98 -26.54
CA ILE A 122 0.69 1.74 -25.33
C ILE A 122 -0.44 2.77 -25.25
N LEU A 123 -1.69 2.31 -25.28
CA LEU A 123 -2.89 3.16 -25.28
C LEU A 123 -2.88 4.25 -26.38
N LYS A 124 -2.14 4.03 -27.48
CA LYS A 124 -1.83 5.04 -28.50
C LYS A 124 -3.07 5.77 -29.01
N GLU A 125 -4.06 5.04 -29.53
CA GLU A 125 -5.27 5.63 -30.11
C GLU A 125 -6.05 6.47 -29.08
N PHE A 126 -6.08 6.00 -27.82
CA PHE A 126 -6.74 6.72 -26.73
C PHE A 126 -6.00 8.01 -26.36
N LEU A 127 -4.67 7.94 -26.21
CA LEU A 127 -3.83 9.07 -25.82
C LEU A 127 -3.67 10.10 -26.94
N GLU A 128 -3.66 9.68 -28.20
CA GLU A 128 -3.67 10.60 -29.36
C GLU A 128 -4.99 11.39 -29.42
N LYS A 129 -6.12 10.75 -29.14
CA LYS A 129 -7.44 11.39 -29.18
C LYS A 129 -7.74 12.24 -27.95
N ASN A 130 -7.29 11.81 -26.76
CA ASN A 130 -7.71 12.39 -25.47
C ASN A 130 -6.55 12.97 -24.67
N ARG A 131 -5.42 13.35 -25.31
CA ARG A 131 -4.18 13.82 -24.66
C ARG A 131 -4.41 14.85 -23.54
N ALA A 132 -5.18 15.89 -23.83
CA ALA A 132 -5.42 17.01 -22.91
C ALA A 132 -6.23 16.57 -21.68
N GLU A 133 -7.22 15.71 -21.87
CA GLU A 133 -8.03 15.15 -20.78
C GLU A 133 -7.20 14.18 -19.93
N ALA A 134 -6.44 13.29 -20.56
CA ALA A 134 -5.53 12.37 -19.87
C ALA A 134 -4.49 13.13 -19.02
N LYS A 135 -3.95 14.23 -19.53
CA LYS A 135 -3.05 15.12 -18.79
C LYS A 135 -3.75 15.73 -17.58
N ASN A 136 -4.91 16.37 -17.77
CA ASN A 136 -5.64 17.00 -16.69
C ASN A 136 -6.02 16.00 -15.59
N MET A 137 -6.58 14.84 -15.95
CA MET A 137 -6.98 13.81 -15.00
C MET A 137 -5.81 13.22 -14.21
N SER A 138 -4.60 13.17 -14.79
CA SER A 138 -3.40 12.66 -14.12
C SER A 138 -2.78 13.65 -13.14
N ILE A 139 -3.07 14.95 -13.29
CA ILE A 139 -2.57 16.03 -12.42
C ILE A 139 -3.57 16.34 -11.30
N PHE A 140 -4.84 15.97 -11.46
CA PHE A 140 -5.83 16.10 -10.39
C PHE A 140 -5.56 15.09 -9.28
N GLU A 141 -4.72 15.49 -8.33
CA GLU A 141 -4.61 14.83 -7.03
C GLU A 141 -5.80 15.23 -6.14
N TYR A 142 -6.33 14.25 -5.40
CA TYR A 142 -7.27 14.52 -4.32
C TYR A 142 -6.52 15.20 -3.17
N ASP A 143 -6.78 16.49 -2.98
CA ASP A 143 -6.26 17.29 -1.87
C ASP A 143 -7.28 17.32 -0.73
N GLN A 144 -7.04 16.49 0.30
CA GLN A 144 -7.92 16.39 1.45
C GLN A 144 -8.03 17.72 2.24
N GLU A 145 -6.98 18.56 2.26
CA GLU A 145 -6.98 19.83 3.00
C GLU A 145 -7.92 20.86 2.34
N LYS A 146 -8.07 20.82 1.01
CA LYS A 146 -9.02 21.69 0.29
C LYS A 146 -10.50 21.32 0.49
N HIS A 147 -10.79 20.12 1.00
CA HIS A 147 -12.14 19.59 1.13
C HIS A 147 -12.70 19.56 2.57
N ILE A 148 -11.90 19.92 3.58
CA ILE A 148 -12.38 20.15 4.94
C ILE A 148 -12.71 21.66 5.08
N LYS A 149 -13.98 22.02 4.93
CA LYS A 149 -14.54 23.30 5.38
C LYS A 149 -15.30 23.10 6.68
#